data_AF-A0A9E6CCG1-F1
#
_entry.id   AF-A0A9E6CCG1-F1
#
_cell.length_a   1.000
_cell.length_b   1.000
_cell.length_c   1.000
_cell.angle_alpha   90.00
_cell.angle_beta   90.00
_cell.angle_gamma   90.00
#
_symmetry.space_group_name_H-M   'P 1'
#
loop_
_entity.id
_entity.type
_entity.pdbx_description
1 polymer ?
#
loop_
_entity_poly.entity_id
_entity_poly.type
_entity_poly.pdbx_seq_one_letter_code
_entity_poly.pdbx_strand_id
1 'polypeptide(L)'
;MDPKNPGAVDEIIHLGDHWNERGLRGNKKEILAINKEIGRLFKRAYAYLAGAKLFLDEVESYYTESGAFNAGAFDRLVLELIHEIFNGKPRAAENPKVRRLFATAITPDGPVSHLETVVGHLDKRYIISGDDGTGKTTLVRRLMEASLARGYNVTAFHCALNPYAVDHLIIHELGLAIINNVEPHFYRPKEGDTVIDTMTCVRRFDNETFLAEKGAARGLYRQCMEQAVSFISRAKKMHDEMENYYIPYMDFEAINARREKTLLRILQLADET
;
A
#
# COMPACT_ATOMS: atom_id res chain seq x y z
N MET A 1 -14.38 11.68 -12.10
CA MET A 1 -13.23 12.59 -11.88
C MET A 1 -13.23 13.53 -13.06
N ASP A 2 -13.45 14.80 -12.82
CA ASP A 2 -13.43 15.79 -13.89
C ASP A 2 -11.99 16.23 -14.17
N PRO A 3 -11.61 16.45 -15.45
CA PRO A 3 -10.28 16.93 -15.84
C PRO A 3 -10.01 18.31 -15.22
N LYS A 4 -8.78 18.55 -14.76
CA LYS A 4 -8.40 19.85 -14.19
C LYS A 4 -8.10 20.87 -15.28
N ASN A 5 -7.51 20.42 -16.39
CA ASN A 5 -7.13 21.23 -17.52
C ASN A 5 -7.59 20.55 -18.83
N PRO A 6 -8.91 20.41 -19.04
CA PRO A 6 -9.47 19.73 -20.20
C PRO A 6 -8.97 20.35 -21.51
N GLY A 7 -8.52 19.51 -22.43
CA GLY A 7 -8.04 19.90 -23.76
C GLY A 7 -6.62 20.46 -23.81
N ALA A 8 -6.04 20.87 -22.67
CA ALA A 8 -4.65 21.30 -22.58
C ALA A 8 -3.72 20.11 -22.29
N VAL A 9 -4.02 19.35 -21.22
CA VAL A 9 -3.27 18.13 -20.85
C VAL A 9 -4.18 16.97 -20.42
N ASP A 10 -5.47 17.24 -20.21
CA ASP A 10 -6.44 16.23 -19.77
C ASP A 10 -7.51 15.97 -20.84
N GLU A 11 -7.96 14.73 -20.98
CA GLU A 11 -9.09 14.35 -21.83
C GLU A 11 -9.96 13.29 -21.16
N ILE A 12 -11.28 13.36 -21.36
CA ILE A 12 -12.22 12.33 -20.95
C ILE A 12 -12.42 11.34 -22.09
N ILE A 13 -12.13 10.06 -21.85
CA ILE A 13 -12.53 8.97 -22.75
C ILE A 13 -13.96 8.59 -22.39
N HIS A 14 -14.92 9.03 -23.20
CA HIS A 14 -16.34 8.72 -23.00
C HIS A 14 -16.67 7.35 -23.59
N LEU A 15 -16.96 6.37 -22.72
CA LEU A 15 -17.41 5.03 -23.12
C LEU A 15 -18.93 4.86 -23.03
N GLY A 16 -19.66 5.87 -22.52
CA GLY A 16 -21.10 5.81 -22.28
C GLY A 16 -21.96 5.86 -23.54
N ASP A 17 -21.38 6.17 -24.71
CA ASP A 17 -22.10 6.13 -25.99
C ASP A 17 -22.30 4.71 -26.53
N HIS A 18 -21.63 3.73 -25.92
CA HIS A 18 -21.56 2.35 -26.40
C HIS A 18 -22.37 1.39 -25.54
N TRP A 19 -23.49 1.85 -24.96
CA TRP A 19 -24.45 0.98 -24.30
C TRP A 19 -25.88 1.13 -24.84
N ASN A 20 -26.68 0.08 -24.69
CA ASN A 20 -28.12 0.13 -24.94
C ASN A 20 -28.86 0.57 -23.66
N GLU A 21 -29.14 1.87 -23.59
CA GLU A 21 -29.80 2.47 -22.42
C GLU A 21 -31.18 1.85 -22.15
N ARG A 22 -31.96 1.56 -23.19
CA ARG A 22 -33.31 1.00 -23.04
C ARG A 22 -33.27 -0.38 -22.39
N GLY A 23 -32.30 -1.21 -22.79
CA GLY A 23 -32.03 -2.53 -22.21
C GLY A 23 -31.60 -2.44 -20.75
N LEU A 24 -30.65 -1.55 -20.44
CA LEU A 24 -30.20 -1.30 -19.07
C LEU A 24 -31.32 -0.80 -18.15
N ARG A 25 -32.16 0.12 -18.64
CA ARG A 25 -33.32 0.63 -17.89
C ARG A 25 -34.31 -0.48 -17.51
N GLY A 26 -34.37 -1.56 -18.30
CA GLY A 26 -35.16 -2.76 -17.96
C GLY A 26 -34.71 -3.45 -16.68
N ASN A 27 -33.42 -3.41 -16.37
CA ASN A 27 -32.80 -4.01 -15.18
C ASN A 27 -32.52 -2.98 -14.06
N LYS A 28 -33.13 -1.79 -14.15
CA LYS A 28 -32.84 -0.67 -13.25
C LYS A 28 -33.04 -1.03 -11.79
N LYS A 29 -34.08 -1.79 -11.45
CA LYS A 29 -34.39 -2.10 -10.05
C LYS A 29 -33.32 -2.99 -9.43
N GLU A 30 -32.87 -3.99 -10.18
CA GLU A 30 -31.85 -4.97 -9.82
C GLU A 30 -30.50 -4.29 -9.68
N ILE A 31 -30.09 -3.49 -10.68
CA ILE A 31 -28.84 -2.71 -10.66
C ILE A 31 -28.79 -1.77 -9.45
N LEU A 32 -29.87 -1.06 -9.14
CA LEU A 32 -29.92 -0.16 -7.98
C LEU A 32 -29.88 -0.92 -6.65
N ALA A 33 -30.54 -2.08 -6.56
CA ALA A 33 -30.53 -2.91 -5.37
C ALA A 33 -29.13 -3.48 -5.10
N ILE A 34 -28.45 -3.99 -6.13
CA ILE A 34 -27.08 -4.51 -6.03
C ILE A 34 -26.11 -3.41 -5.63
N ASN A 35 -26.17 -2.24 -6.27
CA ASN A 35 -25.32 -1.10 -5.89
C ASN A 35 -25.51 -0.67 -4.42
N LYS A 36 -26.76 -0.66 -3.94
CA LYS A 36 -27.05 -0.38 -2.53
C LYS A 36 -26.41 -1.43 -1.61
N GLU A 37 -26.47 -2.70 -1.98
CA GLU A 37 -25.86 -3.78 -1.22
C GLU A 37 -24.33 -3.73 -1.24
N ILE A 38 -23.71 -3.46 -2.39
CA ILE A 38 -22.27 -3.21 -2.51
C ILE A 38 -21.84 -2.09 -1.56
N GLY A 39 -22.56 -0.96 -1.56
CA GLY A 39 -22.30 0.15 -0.64
C GLY A 39 -22.40 -0.25 0.83
N ARG A 40 -23.39 -1.08 1.19
CA ARG A 40 -23.55 -1.63 2.55
C ARG A 40 -22.37 -2.54 2.94
N LEU A 41 -21.91 -3.39 2.02
CA LEU A 41 -20.79 -4.31 2.23
C LEU A 41 -19.46 -3.54 2.41
N PHE A 42 -19.18 -2.55 1.58
CA PHE A 42 -17.99 -1.69 1.76
C PHE A 42 -18.04 -0.91 3.08
N LYS A 43 -19.21 -0.38 3.47
CA LYS A 43 -19.36 0.27 4.78
C LYS A 43 -18.99 -0.68 5.93
N ARG A 44 -19.35 -1.96 5.84
CA ARG A 44 -18.95 -2.97 6.83
C ARG A 44 -17.46 -3.26 6.75
N ALA A 45 -16.90 -3.45 5.56
CA ALA A 45 -15.47 -3.67 5.38
C ALA A 45 -14.63 -2.54 6.01
N TYR A 46 -14.96 -1.28 5.74
CA TYR A 46 -14.24 -0.14 6.31
C TYR A 46 -14.36 -0.05 7.84
N ALA A 47 -15.50 -0.43 8.42
CA ALA A 47 -15.64 -0.49 9.87
C ALA A 47 -14.72 -1.56 10.49
N TYR A 48 -14.59 -2.71 9.85
CA TYR A 48 -13.66 -3.76 10.30
C TYR A 48 -12.20 -3.37 10.08
N LEU A 49 -11.84 -2.67 9.00
CA LEU A 49 -10.49 -2.11 8.81
C LEU A 49 -10.16 -1.07 9.88
N ALA A 50 -11.11 -0.20 10.25
CA ALA A 50 -10.93 0.73 11.35
C ALA A 50 -10.70 -0.01 12.68
N GLY A 51 -11.44 -1.09 12.95
CA GLY A 51 -11.22 -1.95 14.11
C GLY A 51 -9.86 -2.64 14.09
N ALA A 52 -9.43 -3.16 12.94
CA ALA A 52 -8.09 -3.76 12.78
C ALA A 52 -7.00 -2.75 13.13
N LYS A 53 -7.13 -1.50 12.67
CA LYS A 53 -6.17 -0.44 13.00
C LYS A 53 -6.07 -0.18 14.50
N LEU A 54 -7.18 -0.17 15.23
CA LEU A 54 -7.18 0.02 16.69
C LEU A 54 -6.42 -1.08 17.41
N PHE A 55 -6.66 -2.34 17.05
CA PHE A 55 -5.95 -3.47 17.67
C PHE A 55 -4.48 -3.55 17.26
N LEU A 56 -4.14 -3.11 16.04
CA LEU A 56 -2.75 -2.99 15.63
C LEU A 56 -2.03 -1.91 16.46
N ASP A 57 -2.69 -0.78 16.73
CA ASP A 57 -2.13 0.29 17.59
C ASP A 57 -1.86 -0.20 19.01
N GLU A 58 -2.75 -1.03 19.57
CA GLU A 58 -2.55 -1.68 20.87
C GLU A 58 -1.36 -2.66 20.83
N VAL A 59 -1.21 -3.44 19.76
CA VAL A 59 -0.03 -4.30 19.58
C VAL A 59 1.25 -3.47 19.49
N GLU A 60 1.22 -2.34 18.79
CA GLU A 60 2.37 -1.44 18.62
C GLU A 60 2.75 -0.71 19.93
N SER A 61 1.80 -0.43 20.82
CA SER A 61 2.09 0.28 22.07
C SER A 61 2.82 -0.59 23.10
N TYR A 62 2.71 -1.91 22.99
CA TYR A 62 3.26 -2.91 23.91
C TYR A 62 4.67 -2.61 24.42
N TYR A 63 5.65 -2.45 23.51
CA TYR A 63 7.06 -2.28 23.91
C TYR A 63 7.33 -0.94 24.58
N THR A 64 6.51 0.07 24.26
CA THR A 64 6.60 1.40 24.87
C THR A 64 5.97 1.38 26.26
N GLU A 65 4.77 0.80 26.41
CA GLU A 65 4.04 0.73 27.68
C GLU A 65 4.75 -0.15 28.71
N SER A 66 5.35 -1.26 28.26
CA SER A 66 6.19 -2.11 29.12
C SER A 66 7.53 -1.49 29.50
N GLY A 67 7.95 -0.40 28.85
CA GLY A 67 9.30 0.17 29.00
C GLY A 67 10.42 -0.70 28.42
N ALA A 68 10.07 -1.74 27.65
CA ALA A 68 11.04 -2.64 27.02
C ALA A 68 11.77 -1.99 25.84
N PHE A 69 11.13 -1.02 25.15
CA PHE A 69 11.72 -0.33 24.02
C PHE A 69 12.87 0.61 24.46
N ASN A 70 14.08 0.35 23.95
CA ASN A 70 15.26 1.16 24.22
C ASN A 70 15.45 2.21 23.12
N ALA A 71 14.82 3.38 23.29
CA ALA A 71 14.88 4.49 22.33
C ALA A 71 16.32 4.91 21.98
N GLY A 72 17.24 4.94 22.96
CA GLY A 72 18.64 5.30 22.71
C GLY A 72 19.41 4.26 21.89
N ALA A 73 19.07 2.97 22.01
CA ALA A 73 19.63 1.93 21.14
C ALA A 73 19.07 2.04 19.72
N PHE A 74 17.77 2.32 19.60
CA PHE A 74 17.11 2.55 18.32
C PHE A 74 17.67 3.78 17.58
N ASP A 75 17.90 4.88 18.29
CA ASP A 75 18.51 6.07 17.69
C ASP A 75 19.91 5.81 17.14
N ARG A 76 20.73 5.02 17.86
CA ARG A 76 22.04 4.59 17.38
C ARG A 76 21.92 3.73 16.12
N LEU A 77 21.04 2.73 16.13
CA LEU A 77 20.78 1.88 14.95
C LEU A 77 20.41 2.72 13.72
N VAL A 78 19.52 3.70 13.88
CA VAL A 78 19.12 4.58 12.77
C VAL A 78 20.28 5.44 12.28
N LEU A 79 21.08 6.01 13.18
CA LEU A 79 22.24 6.83 12.79
C LEU A 79 23.32 6.01 12.09
N GLU A 80 23.60 4.80 12.57
CA GLU A 80 24.54 3.85 11.95
C GLU A 80 24.08 3.50 10.53
N LEU A 81 22.80 3.20 10.34
CA LEU A 81 22.25 2.88 9.01
C LEU A 81 22.26 4.09 8.07
N ILE A 82 21.92 5.29 8.55
CA ILE A 82 22.06 6.53 7.77
C ILE A 82 23.52 6.73 7.36
N HIS A 83 24.46 6.51 8.28
CA HIS A 83 25.88 6.62 7.96
C HIS A 83 26.30 5.57 6.92
N GLU A 84 25.95 4.31 7.09
CA GLU A 84 26.25 3.24 6.14
C GLU A 84 25.76 3.56 4.72
N ILE A 85 24.51 4.00 4.59
CA ILE A 85 23.89 4.28 3.30
C ILE A 85 24.54 5.49 2.61
N PHE A 86 24.80 6.56 3.36
CA PHE A 86 25.13 7.86 2.77
C PHE A 86 26.58 8.33 2.94
N ASN A 87 27.40 7.66 3.73
CA ASN A 87 28.76 8.12 4.02
C ASN A 87 29.59 8.31 2.73
N GLY A 88 30.34 9.42 2.70
CA GLY A 88 31.19 9.81 1.57
C GLY A 88 30.45 10.25 0.29
N LYS A 89 29.11 10.27 0.28
CA LYS A 89 28.34 10.65 -0.91
C LYS A 89 27.99 12.14 -0.89
N PRO A 90 28.18 12.87 -2.01
CA PRO A 90 27.71 14.25 -2.11
C PRO A 90 26.18 14.30 -2.12
N ARG A 91 25.64 15.51 -1.98
CA ARG A 91 24.21 15.76 -2.20
C ARG A 91 23.87 15.44 -3.67
N ALA A 92 22.81 14.66 -3.91
CA ALA A 92 22.46 14.19 -5.25
C ALA A 92 21.75 15.24 -6.11
N ALA A 93 20.74 15.94 -5.56
CA ALA A 93 20.03 17.02 -6.25
C ALA A 93 19.69 18.18 -5.31
N GLU A 94 19.47 19.36 -5.89
CA GLU A 94 19.00 20.54 -5.13
C GLU A 94 17.55 20.35 -4.64
N ASN A 95 16.67 19.88 -5.52
CA ASN A 95 15.23 19.77 -5.29
C ASN A 95 14.75 18.31 -5.46
N PRO A 96 14.96 17.45 -4.45
CA PRO A 96 14.52 16.06 -4.52
C PRO A 96 12.99 15.95 -4.53
N LYS A 97 12.49 14.93 -5.22
CA LYS A 97 11.05 14.63 -5.32
C LYS A 97 10.69 13.39 -4.51
N VAL A 98 9.48 13.42 -3.96
CA VAL A 98 8.84 12.27 -3.31
C VAL A 98 7.67 11.82 -4.18
N ARG A 99 7.74 10.62 -4.73
CA ARG A 99 6.58 9.93 -5.29
C ARG A 99 5.93 9.08 -4.18
N ARG A 100 4.61 9.15 -4.05
CA ARG A 100 3.85 8.39 -3.04
C ARG A 100 2.95 7.38 -3.72
N LEU A 101 3.08 6.11 -3.37
CA LEU A 101 2.36 4.99 -3.97
C LEU A 101 1.95 3.98 -2.90
N PHE A 102 1.29 2.89 -3.33
CA PHE A 102 1.08 1.69 -2.53
C PHE A 102 1.75 0.53 -3.27
N ALA A 103 2.52 -0.30 -2.56
CA ALA A 103 3.06 -1.56 -3.10
C ALA A 103 2.15 -2.75 -2.78
N THR A 104 1.18 -2.53 -1.90
CA THR A 104 0.33 -3.56 -1.33
C THR A 104 -1.11 -3.07 -1.24
N ALA A 105 -2.06 -4.00 -1.20
CA ALA A 105 -3.48 -3.70 -1.17
C ALA A 105 -4.25 -4.74 -0.37
N ILE A 106 -5.38 -4.33 0.21
CA ILE A 106 -6.36 -5.23 0.83
C ILE A 106 -7.44 -5.49 -0.22
N THR A 107 -7.50 -6.71 -0.74
CA THR A 107 -8.30 -7.05 -1.92
C THR A 107 -9.39 -8.09 -1.58
N PRO A 108 -10.34 -8.36 -2.50
CA PRO A 108 -11.29 -9.48 -2.39
C PRO A 108 -10.65 -10.85 -2.14
N ASP A 109 -9.40 -11.04 -2.60
CA ASP A 109 -8.63 -12.28 -2.47
C ASP A 109 -7.70 -12.26 -1.24
N GLY A 110 -7.83 -11.24 -0.39
CA GLY A 110 -6.97 -11.00 0.76
C GLY A 110 -5.88 -9.95 0.50
N PRO A 111 -4.91 -9.82 1.42
CA PRO A 111 -3.78 -8.92 1.24
C PRO A 111 -2.92 -9.35 0.05
N VAL A 112 -2.67 -8.43 -0.88
CA VAL A 112 -1.81 -8.63 -2.06
C VAL A 112 -0.60 -7.72 -1.96
N SER A 113 0.57 -8.23 -2.36
CA SER A 113 1.83 -7.49 -2.41
C SER A 113 2.46 -7.60 -3.79
N HIS A 114 2.86 -6.47 -4.35
CA HIS A 114 3.65 -6.38 -5.58
C HIS A 114 5.10 -5.94 -5.30
N LEU A 115 5.57 -6.09 -4.06
CA LEU A 115 6.93 -5.70 -3.69
C LEU A 115 7.98 -6.35 -4.58
N GLU A 116 7.82 -7.62 -4.95
CA GLU A 116 8.78 -8.31 -5.81
C GLU A 116 8.90 -7.65 -7.20
N THR A 117 7.78 -7.25 -7.81
CA THR A 117 7.81 -6.50 -9.07
C THR A 117 8.47 -5.12 -8.89
N VAL A 118 8.22 -4.47 -7.75
CA VAL A 118 8.62 -3.09 -7.47
C VAL A 118 10.09 -2.98 -7.08
N VAL A 119 10.64 -3.92 -6.30
CA VAL A 119 12.00 -3.84 -5.74
C VAL A 119 12.90 -4.98 -6.20
N GLY A 120 12.37 -6.01 -6.86
CA GLY A 120 13.08 -7.25 -7.16
C GLY A 120 14.24 -7.11 -8.15
N HIS A 121 14.27 -6.02 -8.92
CA HIS A 121 15.30 -5.68 -9.89
C HIS A 121 16.44 -4.81 -9.32
N LEU A 122 16.31 -4.34 -8.08
CA LEU A 122 17.31 -3.49 -7.42
C LEU A 122 18.49 -4.30 -6.88
N ASP A 123 19.68 -3.69 -6.83
CA ASP A 123 20.91 -4.37 -6.42
C ASP A 123 21.02 -4.54 -4.90
N LYS A 124 20.35 -3.68 -4.12
CA LYS A 124 20.44 -3.67 -2.66
C LYS A 124 19.10 -3.43 -1.99
N ARG A 125 18.80 -4.21 -0.95
CA ARG A 125 17.65 -3.99 -0.07
C ARG A 125 18.05 -4.07 1.40
N TYR A 126 17.49 -3.18 2.20
CA TYR A 126 17.45 -3.31 3.66
C TYR A 126 16.09 -3.85 4.07
N ILE A 127 16.08 -5.06 4.61
CA ILE A 127 14.87 -5.75 5.07
C ILE A 127 14.74 -5.51 6.57
N ILE A 128 13.81 -4.65 6.97
CA ILE A 128 13.60 -4.32 8.38
C ILE A 128 12.72 -5.41 8.98
N SER A 129 13.29 -6.21 9.88
CA SER A 129 12.58 -7.23 10.64
C SER A 129 12.32 -6.79 12.07
N GLY A 130 11.38 -7.47 12.71
CA GLY A 130 11.02 -7.30 14.11
C GLY A 130 9.52 -7.20 14.29
N ASP A 131 9.09 -7.26 15.56
CA ASP A 131 7.67 -7.24 15.89
C ASP A 131 7.07 -5.84 15.76
N ASP A 132 5.75 -5.73 15.77
CA ASP A 132 5.08 -4.43 15.78
C ASP A 132 5.35 -3.69 17.09
N GLY A 133 5.54 -2.37 16.97
CA GLY A 133 5.95 -1.52 18.09
C GLY A 133 7.46 -1.38 18.31
N THR A 134 8.32 -2.04 17.52
CA THR A 134 9.79 -1.92 17.65
C THR A 134 10.41 -0.77 16.86
N GLY A 135 9.59 0.12 16.28
CA GLY A 135 10.04 1.32 15.58
C GLY A 135 10.32 1.15 14.09
N LYS A 136 9.92 0.05 13.45
CA LYS A 136 10.13 -0.20 12.00
C LYS A 136 9.65 0.94 11.11
N THR A 137 8.40 1.37 11.26
CA THR A 137 7.80 2.50 10.51
C THR A 137 8.55 3.80 10.75
N THR A 138 8.98 4.04 11.99
CA THR A 138 9.80 5.20 12.36
C THR A 138 11.16 5.18 11.67
N LEU A 139 11.79 4.00 11.57
CA LEU A 139 13.06 3.81 10.88
C LEU A 139 12.92 4.13 9.39
N VAL A 140 11.89 3.62 8.71
CA VAL A 140 11.60 3.93 7.30
C VAL A 140 11.41 5.44 7.10
N ARG A 141 10.61 6.09 7.96
CA ARG A 141 10.39 7.55 7.90
C ARG A 141 11.68 8.34 8.06
N ARG A 142 12.52 8.00 9.05
CA ARG A 142 13.80 8.69 9.28
C ARG A 142 14.78 8.50 8.12
N LEU A 143 14.79 7.33 7.48
CA LEU A 143 15.57 7.09 6.27
C LEU A 143 15.04 7.91 5.09
N MET A 144 13.72 8.05 4.93
CA MET A 144 13.13 8.92 3.91
C MET A 144 13.54 10.39 4.12
N GLU A 145 13.41 10.91 5.34
CA GLU A 145 13.82 12.27 5.69
C GLU A 145 15.32 12.49 5.44
N ALA A 146 16.16 11.53 5.84
CA ALA A 146 17.60 11.58 5.61
C ALA A 146 17.98 11.54 4.12
N SER A 147 17.24 10.79 3.31
CA SER A 147 17.40 10.71 1.85
C SER A 147 17.10 12.06 1.19
N LEU A 148 15.97 12.66 1.55
CA LEU A 148 15.54 13.95 1.02
C LEU A 148 16.49 15.09 1.44
N ALA A 149 16.94 15.10 2.70
CA ALA A 149 17.91 16.08 3.16
C ALA A 149 19.24 16.01 2.37
N ARG A 150 19.55 14.84 1.80
CA ARG A 150 20.73 14.59 0.97
C ARG A 150 20.46 14.66 -0.54
N GLY A 151 19.27 15.13 -0.93
CA GLY A 151 18.95 15.42 -2.32
C GLY A 151 18.57 14.20 -3.17
N TYR A 152 18.28 13.04 -2.57
CA TYR A 152 17.87 11.86 -3.33
C TYR A 152 16.38 11.87 -3.67
N ASN A 153 16.03 11.46 -4.89
CA ASN A 153 14.65 11.20 -5.24
C ASN A 153 14.19 9.90 -4.58
N VAL A 154 12.96 9.90 -4.08
CA VAL A 154 12.42 8.73 -3.38
C VAL A 154 11.04 8.34 -3.87
N THR A 155 10.73 7.05 -3.80
CA THR A 155 9.36 6.55 -3.85
C THR A 155 9.00 5.92 -2.53
N ALA A 156 8.01 6.52 -1.86
CA ALA A 156 7.46 6.06 -0.60
C ALA A 156 6.21 5.23 -0.85
N PHE A 157 6.18 4.02 -0.30
CA PHE A 157 5.04 3.11 -0.38
C PHE A 157 4.31 3.09 0.96
N HIS A 158 3.05 3.50 0.92
CA HIS A 158 2.21 3.65 2.09
C HIS A 158 1.57 2.33 2.51
N CYS A 159 1.31 2.20 3.81
CA CYS A 159 0.60 1.05 4.36
C CYS A 159 -0.85 1.04 3.89
N ALA A 160 -1.33 -0.11 3.38
CA ALA A 160 -2.70 -0.26 2.91
C ALA A 160 -3.75 -0.12 4.04
N LEU A 161 -3.38 -0.43 5.29
CA LEU A 161 -4.25 -0.25 6.45
C LEU A 161 -4.13 1.15 7.09
N ASN A 162 -2.91 1.72 7.09
CA ASN A 162 -2.64 3.06 7.62
C ASN A 162 -1.98 3.94 6.54
N PRO A 163 -2.74 4.63 5.69
CA PRO A 163 -2.20 5.44 4.59
C PRO A 163 -1.25 6.58 5.03
N TYR A 164 -1.20 6.94 6.31
CA TYR A 164 -0.24 7.94 6.80
C TYR A 164 1.13 7.34 7.14
N ALA A 165 1.22 6.02 7.34
CA ALA A 165 2.46 5.30 7.54
C ALA A 165 3.12 4.95 6.20
N VAL A 166 4.45 5.03 6.17
CA VAL A 166 5.27 4.58 5.03
C VAL A 166 5.94 3.27 5.43
N ASP A 167 5.61 2.20 4.70
CA ASP A 167 6.17 0.87 4.94
C ASP A 167 7.45 0.62 4.13
N HIS A 168 7.52 1.14 2.91
CA HIS A 168 8.65 0.87 2.03
C HIS A 168 9.17 2.13 1.36
N LEU A 169 10.44 2.13 1.02
CA LEU A 169 11.12 3.25 0.36
C LEU A 169 12.00 2.71 -0.77
N ILE A 170 11.99 3.38 -1.92
CA ILE A 170 13.07 3.28 -2.92
C ILE A 170 13.82 4.60 -2.92
N ILE A 171 15.16 4.52 -2.89
CA ILE A 171 16.08 5.64 -3.10
C ILE A 171 16.70 5.43 -4.49
N HIS A 172 16.24 6.21 -5.46
CA HIS A 172 16.44 5.91 -6.89
C HIS A 172 17.90 5.94 -7.32
N GLU A 173 18.63 7.00 -6.96
CA GLU A 173 20.02 7.17 -7.39
C GLU A 173 20.99 6.21 -6.69
N LEU A 174 20.53 5.51 -5.64
CA LEU A 174 21.30 4.46 -4.96
C LEU A 174 20.94 3.06 -5.43
N GLY A 175 19.91 2.89 -6.28
CA GLY A 175 19.41 1.57 -6.67
C GLY A 175 18.99 0.73 -5.46
N LEU A 176 18.41 1.38 -4.44
CA LEU A 176 18.28 0.81 -3.10
C LEU A 176 16.84 0.82 -2.59
N ALA A 177 16.40 -0.28 -1.99
CA ALA A 177 15.11 -0.38 -1.30
C ALA A 177 15.27 -0.51 0.22
N ILE A 178 14.28 -0.01 0.95
CA ILE A 178 14.05 -0.28 2.37
C ILE A 178 12.66 -0.86 2.50
N ILE A 179 12.55 -2.01 3.15
CA ILE A 179 11.32 -2.80 3.21
C ILE A 179 10.97 -3.08 4.67
N ASN A 180 9.89 -2.48 5.19
CA ASN A 180 9.26 -2.92 6.43
C ASN A 180 8.67 -4.33 6.23
N ASN A 181 9.33 -5.35 6.78
CA ASN A 181 8.96 -6.74 6.58
C ASN A 181 8.07 -7.21 7.74
N VAL A 182 6.75 -7.16 7.53
CA VAL A 182 5.76 -7.50 8.54
C VAL A 182 4.50 -8.06 7.91
N GLU A 183 3.75 -8.86 8.68
CA GLU A 183 2.42 -9.32 8.29
C GLU A 183 1.56 -8.14 7.80
N PRO A 184 0.85 -8.28 6.66
CA PRO A 184 0.73 -9.47 5.81
C PRO A 184 1.70 -9.48 4.61
N HIS A 185 2.65 -8.55 4.55
CA HIS A 185 3.50 -8.31 3.37
C HIS A 185 4.95 -8.69 3.64
N PHE A 186 5.22 -10.00 3.52
CA PHE A 186 6.58 -10.52 3.68
C PHE A 186 7.40 -10.40 2.39
N TYR A 187 8.67 -10.04 2.54
CA TYR A 187 9.68 -10.06 1.48
C TYR A 187 10.81 -11.01 1.86
N ARG A 188 11.11 -11.98 0.99
CA ARG A 188 12.21 -12.90 1.21
C ARG A 188 13.53 -12.22 0.80
N PRO A 189 14.51 -12.08 1.71
CA PRO A 189 15.81 -11.52 1.35
C PRO A 189 16.49 -12.33 0.24
N LYS A 190 17.20 -11.61 -0.63
CA LYS A 190 18.04 -12.14 -1.71
C LYS A 190 19.52 -11.97 -1.38
N GLU A 191 20.38 -12.55 -2.21
CA GLU A 191 21.81 -12.32 -2.13
C GLU A 191 22.12 -10.81 -2.22
N GLY A 192 23.00 -10.33 -1.35
CA GLY A 192 23.34 -8.91 -1.25
C GLY A 192 22.41 -8.09 -0.34
N ASP A 193 21.25 -8.59 0.07
CA ASP A 193 20.35 -7.87 0.98
C ASP A 193 20.89 -7.86 2.43
N THR A 194 20.59 -6.80 3.18
CA THR A 194 20.90 -6.70 4.62
C THR A 194 19.61 -6.79 5.43
N VAL A 195 19.56 -7.66 6.43
CA VAL A 195 18.45 -7.72 7.38
C VAL A 195 18.77 -6.84 8.59
N ILE A 196 17.85 -5.94 8.94
CA ILE A 196 17.96 -5.04 10.08
C ILE A 196 16.93 -5.46 11.12
N ASP A 197 17.38 -6.09 12.21
CA ASP A 197 16.51 -6.55 13.27
C ASP A 197 16.29 -5.49 14.35
N THR A 198 15.09 -4.91 14.37
CA THR A 198 14.68 -3.91 15.36
C THR A 198 14.41 -4.49 16.74
N MET A 199 14.31 -5.82 16.88
CA MET A 199 14.23 -6.47 18.20
C MET A 199 15.52 -6.28 19.01
N THR A 200 16.65 -6.00 18.36
CA THR A 200 17.91 -5.64 19.05
C THR A 200 17.80 -4.37 19.90
N CYS A 201 16.79 -3.53 19.63
CA CYS A 201 16.48 -2.32 20.39
C CYS A 201 15.44 -2.58 21.51
N VAL A 202 15.02 -3.82 21.72
CA VAL A 202 14.08 -4.22 22.76
C VAL A 202 14.85 -4.94 23.86
N ARG A 203 14.72 -4.45 25.10
CA ARG A 203 15.26 -5.15 26.27
C ARG A 203 14.42 -6.40 26.51
N ARG A 204 15.07 -7.49 26.91
CA ARG A 204 14.36 -8.69 27.34
C ARG A 204 13.39 -8.30 28.47
N PHE A 205 12.12 -8.60 28.24
CA PHE A 205 11.03 -8.28 29.13
C PHE A 205 10.02 -9.42 29.07
N ASP A 206 10.05 -10.26 30.10
CA ASP A 206 9.23 -11.46 30.20
C ASP A 206 8.09 -11.16 31.19
N ASN A 207 7.02 -10.53 30.71
CA ASN A 207 5.80 -10.29 31.48
C ASN A 207 4.63 -11.01 30.80
N GLU A 208 4.17 -12.09 31.43
CA GLU A 208 3.15 -12.98 30.87
C GLU A 208 1.82 -12.28 30.62
N THR A 209 1.40 -11.37 31.51
CA THR A 209 0.15 -10.61 31.37
C THR A 209 0.19 -9.76 30.11
N PHE A 210 1.25 -8.96 29.98
CA PHE A 210 1.47 -8.10 28.82
C PHE A 210 1.51 -8.94 27.53
N LEU A 211 2.22 -10.07 27.52
CA LEU A 211 2.30 -10.95 26.34
C LEU A 211 0.93 -11.54 25.97
N ALA A 212 0.12 -11.91 26.94
CA ALA A 212 -1.23 -12.41 26.72
C ALA A 212 -2.15 -11.32 26.14
N GLU A 213 -2.09 -10.09 26.66
CA GLU A 213 -2.86 -8.94 26.16
C GLU A 213 -2.49 -8.60 24.73
N LYS A 214 -1.18 -8.48 24.42
CA LYS A 214 -0.70 -8.30 23.05
C LYS A 214 -1.13 -9.42 22.12
N GLY A 215 -1.09 -10.66 22.59
CA GLY A 215 -1.57 -11.82 21.83
C GLY A 215 -3.06 -11.74 21.52
N ALA A 216 -3.87 -11.32 22.49
CA ALA A 216 -5.30 -11.10 22.32
C ALA A 216 -5.59 -9.97 21.31
N ALA A 217 -4.91 -8.82 21.44
CA ALA A 217 -5.01 -7.71 20.49
C ALA A 217 -4.61 -8.14 19.06
N ARG A 218 -3.51 -8.88 18.91
CA ARG A 218 -3.11 -9.44 17.60
C ARG A 218 -4.19 -10.38 17.03
N GLY A 219 -4.80 -11.21 17.88
CA GLY A 219 -5.91 -12.08 17.48
C GLY A 219 -7.10 -11.28 16.96
N LEU A 220 -7.49 -10.21 17.66
CA LEU A 220 -8.58 -9.32 17.26
C LEU A 220 -8.25 -8.55 15.97
N TYR A 221 -7.01 -8.07 15.80
CA TYR A 221 -6.52 -7.52 14.55
C TYR A 221 -6.76 -8.47 13.36
N ARG A 222 -6.33 -9.73 13.48
CA ARG A 222 -6.48 -10.73 12.41
C ARG A 222 -7.95 -11.01 12.11
N GLN A 223 -8.78 -11.18 13.14
CA GLN A 223 -10.22 -11.39 12.96
C GLN A 223 -10.87 -10.20 12.24
N CYS A 224 -10.50 -8.97 12.60
CA CYS A 224 -11.00 -7.78 11.90
C CYS A 224 -10.55 -7.74 10.44
N MET A 225 -9.29 -8.06 10.15
CA MET A 225 -8.77 -8.14 8.78
C MET A 225 -9.51 -9.20 7.95
N GLU A 226 -9.71 -10.39 8.50
CA GLU A 226 -10.47 -11.48 7.85
C GLU A 226 -11.90 -11.07 7.53
N GLN A 227 -12.61 -10.44 8.48
CA GLN A 227 -13.96 -9.95 8.25
C GLN A 227 -13.99 -8.85 7.18
N ALA A 228 -13.05 -7.91 7.21
CA ALA A 228 -12.95 -6.88 6.19
C ALA A 228 -12.79 -7.48 4.79
N VAL A 229 -11.84 -8.41 4.62
CA VAL A 229 -11.61 -9.14 3.36
C VAL A 229 -12.88 -9.91 2.93
N SER A 230 -13.56 -10.57 3.86
CA SER A 230 -14.82 -11.28 3.57
C SER A 230 -15.90 -10.34 3.02
N PHE A 231 -16.07 -9.16 3.61
CA PHE A 231 -17.01 -8.15 3.09
C PHE A 231 -16.60 -7.61 1.72
N ILE A 232 -15.31 -7.37 1.49
CA ILE A 232 -14.78 -6.93 0.18
C ILE A 232 -14.99 -8.03 -0.87
N SER A 233 -14.74 -9.29 -0.53
CA SER A 233 -14.97 -10.45 -1.39
C SER A 233 -16.44 -10.57 -1.79
N ARG A 234 -17.36 -10.40 -0.85
CA ARG A 234 -18.81 -10.38 -1.14
C ARG A 234 -19.20 -9.19 -2.00
N ALA A 235 -18.62 -8.01 -1.76
CA ALA A 235 -18.88 -6.83 -2.59
C ALA A 235 -18.43 -7.06 -4.04
N LYS A 236 -17.27 -7.71 -4.23
CA LYS A 236 -16.83 -8.16 -5.56
C LYS A 236 -17.82 -9.12 -6.20
N LYS A 237 -18.29 -10.15 -5.49
CA LYS A 237 -19.29 -11.10 -6.04
C LYS A 237 -20.57 -10.40 -6.48
N MET A 238 -21.05 -9.42 -5.70
CA MET A 238 -22.20 -8.60 -6.07
C MET A 238 -21.91 -7.70 -7.29
N HIS A 239 -20.70 -7.16 -7.39
CA HIS A 239 -20.27 -6.41 -8.56
C HIS A 239 -20.22 -7.30 -9.81
N ASP A 240 -19.63 -8.48 -9.71
CA ASP A 240 -19.58 -9.48 -10.79
C ASP A 240 -21.00 -9.91 -11.21
N GLU A 241 -21.94 -10.03 -10.26
CA GLU A 241 -23.36 -10.25 -10.58
C GLU A 241 -23.97 -9.05 -11.32
N MET A 242 -23.66 -7.83 -10.89
CA MET A 242 -24.12 -6.61 -11.54
C MET A 242 -23.67 -6.53 -13.01
N GLU A 243 -22.44 -6.97 -13.31
CA GLU A 243 -21.89 -6.99 -14.66
C GLU A 243 -22.76 -7.80 -15.63
N ASN A 244 -23.43 -8.86 -15.19
CA ASN A 244 -24.34 -9.64 -16.03
C ASN A 244 -25.54 -8.82 -16.55
N TYR A 245 -25.94 -7.77 -15.84
CA TYR A 245 -26.97 -6.85 -16.32
C TYR A 245 -26.43 -5.81 -17.31
N TYR A 246 -25.12 -5.57 -17.32
CA TYR A 246 -24.49 -4.60 -18.23
C TYR A 246 -23.97 -5.25 -19.51
N ILE A 247 -23.23 -6.36 -19.41
CA ILE A 247 -22.54 -7.03 -20.53
C ILE A 247 -23.44 -7.22 -21.77
N PRO A 248 -24.69 -7.72 -21.68
CA PRO A 248 -25.54 -7.92 -22.86
C PRO A 248 -25.93 -6.64 -23.60
N TYR A 249 -25.76 -5.49 -22.96
CA TYR A 249 -26.13 -4.18 -23.47
C TYR A 249 -24.92 -3.29 -23.75
N MET A 250 -23.71 -3.82 -23.72
CA MET A 250 -22.50 -3.10 -24.11
C MET A 250 -22.11 -3.46 -25.55
N ASP A 251 -21.78 -2.44 -26.34
CA ASP A 251 -21.14 -2.60 -27.65
C ASP A 251 -19.62 -2.71 -27.45
N PHE A 252 -19.16 -3.93 -27.18
CA PHE A 252 -17.74 -4.20 -26.96
C PHE A 252 -16.88 -4.01 -28.21
N GLU A 253 -17.46 -4.13 -29.42
CA GLU A 253 -16.74 -3.89 -30.66
C GLU A 253 -16.39 -2.40 -30.77
N ALA A 254 -17.38 -1.52 -30.57
CA ALA A 254 -17.16 -0.08 -30.58
C ALA A 254 -16.22 0.38 -29.45
N ILE A 255 -16.35 -0.20 -28.25
CA ILE A 255 -15.43 0.07 -27.13
C ILE A 255 -14.00 -0.34 -27.47
N ASN A 256 -13.80 -1.51 -28.08
CA ASN A 256 -12.46 -1.96 -28.48
C ASN A 256 -11.87 -1.09 -29.59
N ALA A 257 -12.68 -0.67 -30.57
CA ALA A 257 -12.26 0.28 -31.59
C ALA A 257 -11.82 1.63 -30.97
N ARG A 258 -12.57 2.12 -29.96
CA ARG A 258 -12.19 3.34 -29.22
C ARG A 258 -10.89 3.15 -28.44
N ARG A 259 -10.72 2.00 -27.79
CA ARG A 259 -9.48 1.63 -27.08
C ARG A 259 -8.28 1.65 -28.01
N GLU A 260 -8.37 1.01 -29.18
CA GLU A 260 -7.28 0.94 -30.15
C GLU A 260 -6.91 2.32 -30.71
N LYS A 261 -7.92 3.12 -31.07
CA LYS A 261 -7.70 4.51 -31.50
C LYS A 261 -6.98 5.32 -30.43
N THR A 262 -7.39 5.16 -29.17
CA THR A 262 -6.77 5.87 -28.03
C THR A 262 -5.33 5.40 -27.82
N LEU A 263 -5.09 4.08 -27.86
CA LEU A 263 -3.75 3.50 -27.70
C LEU A 263 -2.79 4.02 -28.77
N LEU A 264 -3.19 3.97 -30.05
CA LEU A 264 -2.36 4.47 -31.16
C LEU A 264 -2.00 5.95 -30.97
N ARG A 265 -2.94 6.77 -30.51
CA ARG A 265 -2.67 8.18 -30.22
C ARG A 265 -1.70 8.37 -29.07
N ILE A 266 -1.82 7.57 -28.00
CA ILE A 266 -0.88 7.62 -26.87
C ILE A 266 0.53 7.25 -27.33
N LEU A 267 0.66 6.22 -28.17
CA LEU A 267 1.96 5.81 -28.72
C LEU A 267 2.58 6.91 -29.61
N GLN A 268 1.79 7.53 -30.48
CA GLN A 268 2.24 8.65 -31.31
C GLN A 268 2.76 9.83 -30.45
N LEU A 269 2.03 10.19 -29.39
CA LEU A 269 2.47 11.25 -28.48
C LEU A 269 3.74 10.88 -27.72
N ALA A 270 3.91 9.61 -27.35
CA ALA A 270 5.12 9.14 -26.68
C ALA A 270 6.35 9.20 -27.59
N ASP A 271 6.19 8.96 -28.89
CA ASP A 271 7.28 9.06 -29.87
C ASP A 271 7.66 10.53 -30.20
N GLU A 272 6.78 11.49 -29.91
CA GLU A 272 7.00 12.93 -30.11
C GLU A 272 7.74 13.61 -28.92
N THR A 273 7.98 12.90 -27.82
CA THR A 273 8.63 13.42 -26.59
C THR A 273 9.98 12.78 -26.30
#